data_AF-A0A420RJ46-F1
#
_entry.id   AF-A0A420RJ46-F1
#
_cell.length_a   1.000
_cell.length_b   1.000
_cell.length_c   1.000
_cell.angle_alpha   90.00
_cell.angle_beta   90.00
_cell.angle_gamma   90.00
#
_symmetry.space_group_name_H-M   'P 1'
#
loop_
_entity.id
_entity.type
_entity.pdbx_description
1 polymer ?
#
loop_
_entity_poly.entity_id
_entity_poly.type
_entity_poly.pdbx_seq_one_letter_code
_entity_poly.pdbx_strand_id
1 'polypeptide(L)'
;MSAEEIAEATGLPRGKVNASLTNARANHPGKFFRISRWQFQVGRKGRETPIYAAAPGRDAERPAFDEAHRKAANQRNYRANRARWAAQRKRRAGVATSPWAGLIPMETRP
;
A
#
# COMPACT_ATOMS: atom_id res chain seq x y z
N MET A 1 12.40 -11.71 8.35
CA MET A 1 11.83 -10.74 9.30
C MET A 1 11.82 -9.35 8.68
N SER A 2 10.79 -8.56 8.93
CA SER A 2 10.76 -7.13 8.60
C SER A 2 11.69 -6.33 9.51
N ALA A 3 12.03 -5.09 9.13
CA ALA A 3 12.84 -4.21 9.99
C ALA A 3 12.15 -3.88 11.33
N GLU A 4 10.81 -3.95 11.37
CA GLU A 4 10.03 -3.73 12.59
C GLU A 4 10.12 -4.93 13.52
N GLU A 5 9.95 -6.14 12.99
CA GLU A 5 10.14 -7.39 13.75
C GLU A 5 11.58 -7.52 14.28
N ILE A 6 12.58 -7.09 13.50
CA ILE A 6 13.98 -7.09 13.95
C ILE A 6 14.19 -6.07 15.07
N ALA A 7 13.59 -4.89 14.97
CA ALA A 7 13.66 -3.87 16.02
C ALA A 7 13.02 -4.38 17.32
N GLU A 8 11.86 -5.03 17.23
CA GLU A 8 11.19 -5.67 18.37
C GLU A 8 12.06 -6.77 18.99
N ALA A 9 12.61 -7.68 18.17
CA ALA A 9 13.42 -8.79 18.67
C ALA A 9 14.76 -8.35 19.28
N THR A 10 15.34 -7.24 18.82
CA THR A 10 16.65 -6.75 19.28
C THR A 10 16.57 -5.64 20.32
N GLY A 11 15.39 -5.07 20.56
CA GLY A 11 15.21 -3.87 21.39
C GLY A 11 15.83 -2.60 20.80
N LEU A 12 16.32 -2.63 19.56
CA LEU A 12 16.94 -1.49 18.91
C LEU A 12 15.90 -0.57 18.27
N PRO A 13 16.15 0.76 18.22
CA PRO A 13 15.29 1.66 17.46
C PRO A 13 15.21 1.24 16.00
N ARG A 14 13.99 1.21 15.44
CA ARG A 14 13.73 0.86 14.03
C ARG A 14 14.59 1.64 13.05
N GLY A 15 14.85 2.92 13.32
CA GLY A 15 15.74 3.76 12.50
C GLY A 15 17.16 3.21 12.41
N LYS A 16 17.72 2.72 13.53
CA LYS A 16 19.05 2.09 13.55
C LYS A 16 19.06 0.79 12.76
N VAL A 17 18.06 -0.07 12.98
CA VAL A 17 17.92 -1.33 12.23
C VAL A 17 17.85 -1.06 10.71
N ASN A 18 17.03 -0.11 10.28
CA ASN A 18 16.92 0.27 8.87
C ASN A 18 18.25 0.79 8.31
N ALA A 19 18.94 1.66 9.04
CA ALA A 19 20.24 2.17 8.63
C ALA A 19 21.27 1.04 8.50
N SER A 20 21.34 0.13 9.47
CA SER A 20 22.23 -1.02 9.44
C SER A 20 21.94 -1.94 8.25
N LEU A 21 20.68 -2.30 8.01
CA LEU A 21 20.29 -3.14 6.88
C LEU A 21 20.60 -2.49 5.53
N THR A 22 20.36 -1.18 5.42
CA THR A 22 20.61 -0.40 4.20
C THR A 22 22.11 -0.29 3.94
N ASN A 23 22.89 0.12 4.94
CA ASN A 23 24.33 0.29 4.81
C ASN A 23 25.04 -1.04 4.56
N ALA A 24 24.64 -2.11 5.25
CA ALA A 24 25.20 -3.44 5.02
C ALA A 24 24.94 -3.93 3.59
N ARG A 25 23.74 -3.69 3.06
CA ARG A 25 23.39 -4.05 1.67
C ARG A 25 24.05 -3.15 0.62
N ALA A 26 24.27 -1.87 0.93
CA ALA A 26 24.96 -0.95 0.03
C ALA A 26 26.47 -1.24 -0.04
N ASN A 27 27.11 -1.43 1.12
CA ASN A 27 28.56 -1.63 1.21
C ASN A 27 28.97 -3.07 0.88
N HIS A 28 28.10 -4.05 1.18
CA HIS A 28 28.36 -5.47 1.00
C HIS A 28 27.15 -6.18 0.40
N PRO A 29 26.81 -5.86 -0.86
CA PRO A 29 25.60 -6.38 -1.51
C PRO A 29 25.61 -7.92 -1.54
N GLY A 30 24.53 -8.52 -1.05
CA GLY A 30 24.33 -9.97 -1.05
C GLY A 30 25.21 -10.76 -0.08
N LYS A 31 25.95 -10.12 0.83
CA LYS A 31 26.84 -10.81 1.77
C LYS A 31 26.17 -11.16 3.11
N PHE A 32 25.59 -10.18 3.78
CA PHE A 32 25.07 -10.34 5.15
C PHE A 32 23.55 -10.48 5.21
N PHE A 33 22.86 -9.65 4.43
CA PHE A 33 21.41 -9.60 4.40
C PHE A 33 20.93 -9.58 2.96
N ARG A 34 19.85 -10.32 2.71
CA ARG A 34 19.10 -10.25 1.45
C ARG A 34 17.62 -10.08 1.72
N ILE A 35 16.92 -9.44 0.79
CA ILE A 35 15.46 -9.43 0.75
C ILE A 35 15.03 -10.82 0.27
N SER A 36 14.39 -11.60 1.13
CA SER A 36 13.92 -12.94 0.79
C SER A 36 12.57 -12.90 0.07
N ARG A 37 11.72 -11.95 0.43
CA ARG A 37 10.42 -11.70 -0.21
C ARG A 37 9.92 -10.28 0.09
N TRP A 38 8.94 -9.85 -0.68
CA TRP A 38 8.20 -8.61 -0.44
C TRP A 38 6.82 -8.95 0.14
N GLN A 39 6.41 -8.24 1.18
CA GLN A 39 5.12 -8.45 1.83
C GLN A 39 4.26 -7.18 1.74
N PHE A 40 2.98 -7.33 1.38
CA PHE A 40 2.03 -6.23 1.39
C PHE A 40 1.76 -5.74 2.80
N GLN A 41 1.73 -4.43 2.95
CA GLN A 41 1.28 -3.82 4.19
C GLN A 41 -0.26 -3.83 4.21
N VAL A 42 -0.82 -4.46 5.24
CA VAL A 42 -2.27 -4.44 5.51
C VAL A 42 -2.51 -3.41 6.61
N GLY A 43 -3.45 -2.48 6.41
CA GLY A 43 -3.85 -1.51 7.43
C GLY A 43 -2.89 -0.31 7.62
N ARG A 44 -1.77 -0.23 6.90
CA ARG A 44 -0.82 0.90 6.94
C ARG A 44 -0.68 1.58 5.58
N LYS A 45 -0.37 2.88 5.57
CA LYS A 45 -0.14 3.66 4.36
C LYS A 45 1.25 3.33 3.81
N GLY A 46 1.32 2.55 2.73
CA GLY A 46 2.56 2.10 2.11
C GLY A 46 2.29 1.00 1.07
N ARG A 47 3.25 0.76 0.15
CA ARG A 47 3.10 -0.26 -0.91
C ARG A 47 3.48 -1.66 -0.41
N GLU A 48 4.73 -1.85 0.02
CA GLU A 48 5.24 -3.12 0.56
C GLU A 48 6.38 -2.94 1.57
N THR A 49 6.60 -3.97 2.39
CA THR A 49 7.73 -4.07 3.32
C THR A 49 8.67 -5.18 2.87
N PRO A 50 9.99 -4.92 2.77
CA PRO A 50 10.97 -5.96 2.51
C PRO A 50 11.09 -6.89 3.72
N ILE A 51 11.08 -8.20 3.45
CA ILE A 51 11.35 -9.23 4.46
C ILE A 51 12.80 -9.68 4.26
N TYR A 52 13.60 -9.51 5.29
CA TYR A 52 15.02 -9.83 5.26
C TYR A 52 15.30 -11.23 5.76
N ALA A 53 16.35 -11.84 5.19
CA ALA A 53 17.02 -13.02 5.71
C ALA A 53 18.49 -12.68 5.99
N ALA A 54 19.01 -13.15 7.12
CA ALA A 54 20.42 -13.05 7.49
C ALA A 54 21.21 -14.19 6.81
N ALA A 55 21.32 -14.09 5.49
CA ALA A 55 22.01 -15.06 4.67
C ALA A 55 22.56 -14.38 3.42
N PRO A 56 23.69 -14.87 2.86
CA PRO A 56 24.16 -14.41 1.58
C PRO A 56 23.17 -14.76 0.46
N GLY A 57 23.25 -14.01 -0.63
CA GLY A 57 22.49 -14.26 -1.86
C GLY A 57 21.88 -13.00 -2.44
N ARG A 58 21.32 -13.16 -3.65
CA ARG A 58 20.64 -12.08 -4.36
C ARG A 58 19.31 -11.73 -3.69
N ASP A 59 18.97 -10.45 -3.73
CA ASP A 59 17.65 -9.97 -3.33
C ASP A 59 16.56 -10.55 -4.23
N ALA A 60 15.41 -10.87 -3.62
CA ALA A 60 14.20 -11.20 -4.34
C ALA A 60 13.75 -10.01 -5.19
N GLU A 61 13.37 -10.31 -6.43
CA GLU A 61 12.84 -9.30 -7.34
C GLU A 61 11.65 -8.58 -6.71
N ARG A 62 11.69 -7.25 -6.78
CA ARG A 62 10.57 -6.45 -6.34
C ARG A 62 9.45 -6.61 -7.36
N PRO A 63 8.28 -7.10 -6.96
CA PRO A 63 7.23 -7.34 -7.93
C PRO A 63 6.76 -6.02 -8.57
N ALA A 64 6.47 -6.06 -9.87
CA ALA A 64 6.01 -4.92 -10.65
C ALA A 64 4.56 -4.54 -10.25
N PHE A 65 4.41 -3.77 -9.19
CA PHE A 65 3.10 -3.52 -8.57
C PHE A 65 2.33 -2.32 -9.17
N ASP A 66 2.77 -1.77 -10.29
CA ASP A 66 2.24 -0.48 -10.74
C ASP A 66 0.86 -0.55 -11.38
N GLU A 67 0.48 -1.66 -12.02
CA GLU A 67 -0.80 -1.72 -12.74
C GLU A 67 -1.88 -2.51 -12.00
N ALA A 68 -1.62 -3.76 -11.63
CA ALA A 68 -2.61 -4.62 -10.98
C ALA A 68 -3.06 -4.08 -9.62
N HIS A 69 -2.13 -3.56 -8.82
CA HIS A 69 -2.44 -3.02 -7.49
C HIS A 69 -3.07 -1.62 -7.56
N ARG A 70 -2.64 -0.78 -8.51
CA ARG A 70 -3.33 0.48 -8.82
C ARG A 70 -4.77 0.22 -9.26
N LYS A 71 -5.01 -0.80 -10.08
CA LYS A 71 -6.35 -1.24 -10.48
C LYS A 71 -7.18 -1.72 -9.28
N ALA A 72 -6.61 -2.53 -8.39
CA ALA A 72 -7.30 -3.00 -7.18
C ALA A 72 -7.60 -1.86 -6.19
N ALA A 73 -6.67 -0.93 -5.99
CA ALA A 73 -6.87 0.26 -5.15
C ALA A 73 -7.94 1.20 -5.74
N ASN A 74 -7.88 1.45 -7.05
CA ASN A 74 -8.88 2.25 -7.77
C ASN A 74 -10.26 1.59 -7.69
N GLN A 75 -10.35 0.27 -7.85
CA GLN A 75 -11.62 -0.46 -7.75
C GLN A 75 -12.19 -0.37 -6.33
N ARG A 76 -11.37 -0.52 -5.30
CA ARG A 76 -11.77 -0.37 -3.89
C ARG A 76 -12.27 1.05 -3.61
N ASN A 77 -11.52 2.06 -4.05
CA ASN A 77 -11.89 3.47 -3.89
C ASN A 77 -13.19 3.81 -4.64
N TYR A 78 -13.37 3.27 -5.86
CA TYR A 78 -14.59 3.42 -6.63
C TYR A 78 -15.79 2.78 -5.92
N ARG A 79 -15.64 1.56 -5.38
CA ARG A 79 -16.70 0.88 -4.63
C ARG A 79 -17.09 1.67 -3.38
N ALA A 80 -16.12 2.12 -2.59
CA ALA A 80 -16.36 2.91 -1.38
C ALA A 80 -17.04 4.25 -1.68
N ASN A 81 -16.71 4.89 -2.81
CA ASN A 81 -17.21 6.22 -3.17
C ASN A 81 -18.24 6.20 -4.31
N ARG A 82 -18.90 5.06 -4.55
CA ARG A 82 -19.75 4.86 -5.75
C ARG A 82 -20.84 5.93 -5.90
N ALA A 83 -21.50 6.30 -4.81
CA ALA A 83 -22.54 7.33 -4.78
C ALA A 83 -21.99 8.72 -5.15
N ARG A 84 -20.81 9.07 -4.61
CA ARG A 84 -20.11 10.32 -4.92
C ARG A 84 -19.72 10.39 -6.41
N TRP A 85 -19.18 9.30 -6.95
CA TRP A 85 -18.83 9.22 -8.37
C TRP A 85 -20.04 9.30 -9.30
N ALA A 86 -21.19 8.73 -8.91
CA ALA A 86 -22.44 8.84 -9.66
C ALA A 86 -22.97 10.29 -9.67
N ALA A 87 -22.97 10.95 -8.51
CA ALA A 87 -23.37 12.35 -8.40
C ALA A 87 -22.45 13.29 -9.19
N GLN A 88 -21.13 13.06 -9.14
CA GLN A 88 -20.17 13.85 -9.91
C GLN A 88 -20.37 13.69 -11.43
N ARG A 89 -20.71 12.50 -11.92
CA ARG A 89 -21.02 12.27 -13.34
C ARG A 89 -22.27 13.03 -13.79
N LYS A 90 -23.35 12.98 -13.02
CA LYS A 90 -24.58 13.73 -13.29
C LYS A 90 -24.35 15.25 -13.26
N ARG A 91 -23.53 15.73 -12.31
CA ARG A 91 -23.14 17.16 -12.25
C ARG A 91 -22.38 17.61 -13.50
N ARG A 92 -21.49 16.77 -14.05
CA ARG A 92 -20.79 17.08 -15.31
C ARG A 92 -21.72 17.14 -16.52
N ALA A 93 -22.85 16.44 -16.47
CA ALA A 93 -23.90 16.48 -17.49
C ALA A 93 -24.91 17.63 -17.26
N GLY A 94 -24.61 18.58 -16.37
CA GLY A 94 -25.48 19.73 -16.09
C GLY A 94 -26.63 19.45 -15.11
N VAL A 95 -26.73 18.24 -14.55
CA VAL A 95 -27.79 17.88 -13.61
C VAL A 95 -27.32 18.15 -12.18
N ALA A 96 -27.97 19.10 -11.49
CA ALA A 96 -27.76 19.36 -10.07
C ALA A 96 -28.19 18.12 -9.27
N THR A 97 -27.23 17.40 -8.68
CA THR A 97 -27.51 16.24 -7.84
C THR A 97 -26.56 16.19 -6.65
N SER A 98 -27.10 15.78 -5.50
CA SER A 98 -26.31 15.48 -4.31
C SER A 98 -25.89 14.00 -4.30
N PRO A 99 -24.71 13.64 -3.75
CA PRO A 99 -24.35 12.23 -3.46
C PRO A 99 -25.37 11.52 -2.57
N TRP A 100 -26.11 12.27 -1.78
CA TRP A 100 -27.13 11.79 -0.85
C TRP A 100 -28.52 11.67 -1.48
N ALA A 101 -28.72 12.17 -2.70
CA ALA A 101 -30.00 12.07 -3.41
C ALA A 101 -30.44 10.61 -3.62
N GLY A 102 -29.49 9.66 -3.67
CA GLY A 102 -29.76 8.23 -3.72
C GLY A 102 -30.37 7.64 -2.44
N LEU A 103 -30.27 8.34 -1.30
CA LEU A 103 -30.88 7.94 -0.02
C LEU A 103 -32.32 8.44 0.13
N ILE A 104 -32.72 9.41 -0.69
CA ILE A 104 -34.10 9.89 -0.74
C ILE A 104 -34.90 8.89 -1.60
N PRO A 105 -36.02 8.34 -1.09
CA PRO A 105 -36.92 7.49 -1.86
C PRO A 105 -37.26 8.11 -3.20
N MET A 106 -37.39 7.29 -4.25
CA MET A 106 -37.61 7.80 -5.61
C MET A 106 -38.87 8.67 -5.72
N GLU A 107 -39.88 8.34 -4.92
CA GLU A 107 -41.19 9.00 -4.86
C GLU A 107 -41.14 10.41 -4.25
N THR A 108 -40.10 10.74 -3.49
CA THR A 108 -39.98 12.01 -2.75
C THR A 108 -38.88 12.93 -3.31
N ARG A 109 -38.30 12.57 -4.46
CA ARG A 109 -37.34 13.43 -5.16
C ARG A 109 -38.12 14.53 -5.91
N PRO A 110 -37.69 15.79 -5.84
CA PRO A 110 -38.28 16.88 -6.62
C PRO A 110 -38.07 16.71 -8.12
#